data_AF-A0A2V5P6J9-F1
#
_entry.id   AF-A0A2V5P6J9-F1
#
_cell.length_a   1.000
_cell.length_b   1.000
_cell.length_c   1.000
_cell.angle_alpha   90.00
_cell.angle_beta   90.00
_cell.angle_gamma   90.00
#
_symmetry.space_group_name_H-M   'P 1'
#
loop_
_entity.id
_entity.type
_entity.pdbx_description
1 polymer ?
#
loop_
_entity_poly.entity_id
_entity_poly.type
_entity_poly.pdbx_seq_one_letter_code
_entity_poly.pdbx_strand_id
1 'polypeptide(L)'
;AITNVTTVNQNFYFFATNNFELSGPMTLSNAVIITSLGDSSVKLSGIIAGPGSLTKDGTNSLTLTGANTYEGSTTVSAGKLLVNNTSGSGTGTNSVTVLAGATLGGTGTIAGNVDVGGTLSPGASPGKLTITGNLNLSGSSLFELNRALSPSNDLVVVSGTLSAGGTLTVTNSGTNILVAGDSFTLFSQPASGFTTVNLPVGYTWNDQLAASGKITVVATTWPTTPTNVSASASGGSLTISWPANYAGGWVLETSPNLTNWTTVPGSRDVSSISFNIGPAPAAFYRLRLLTQ
;
A
#
# COMPACT_ATOMS: atom_id res chain seq x y z
N ALA A 1 -20.76 4.59 19.44
CA ALA A 1 -21.17 5.26 18.19
C ALA A 1 -22.08 6.43 18.54
N ILE A 2 -21.78 7.63 18.05
CA ILE A 2 -22.74 8.75 18.06
C ILE A 2 -23.56 8.63 16.77
N THR A 3 -24.89 8.64 16.86
CA THR A 3 -25.80 8.33 15.73
C THR A 3 -26.66 9.52 15.28
N ASN A 4 -26.62 10.64 16.01
CA ASN A 4 -27.44 11.81 15.69
C ASN A 4 -26.77 12.72 14.64
N VAL A 5 -27.60 13.46 13.89
CA VAL A 5 -27.13 14.51 12.98
C VAL A 5 -26.28 15.50 13.77
N THR A 6 -25.02 15.64 13.39
CA THR A 6 -24.10 16.56 14.06
C THR A 6 -23.65 17.64 13.08
N THR A 7 -24.03 18.88 13.36
CA THR A 7 -23.43 20.05 12.70
C THR A 7 -22.06 20.29 13.33
N VAL A 8 -21.04 20.38 12.50
CA VAL A 8 -19.65 20.55 12.93
C VAL A 8 -19.14 21.87 12.39
N ASN A 9 -18.71 22.71 13.32
CA ASN A 9 -18.14 24.03 13.06
C ASN A 9 -16.75 24.23 13.70
N GLN A 10 -16.16 23.18 14.28
CA GLN A 10 -14.92 23.21 15.04
C GLN A 10 -14.06 21.99 14.70
N ASN A 11 -12.74 22.07 14.96
CA ASN A 11 -11.84 20.93 14.81
C ASN A 11 -12.15 19.82 15.81
N PHE A 12 -11.95 18.57 15.40
CA PHE A 12 -12.02 17.40 16.26
C PHE A 12 -10.64 16.83 16.53
N TYR A 13 -10.39 16.57 17.81
CA TYR A 13 -9.22 15.83 18.29
C TYR A 13 -9.69 14.54 18.93
N PHE A 14 -9.28 13.41 18.35
CA PHE A 14 -9.56 12.08 18.87
C PHE A 14 -8.29 11.54 19.51
N PHE A 15 -8.32 11.38 20.83
CA PHE A 15 -7.32 10.64 21.60
C PHE A 15 -7.98 9.41 22.19
N ALA A 16 -7.69 8.24 21.64
CA ALA A 16 -8.20 6.99 22.17
C ALA A 16 -7.17 5.86 22.05
N THR A 17 -7.31 4.88 22.93
CA THR A 17 -6.60 3.60 22.87
C THR A 17 -7.37 2.54 22.09
N ASN A 18 -8.62 2.83 21.72
CA ASN A 18 -9.52 1.94 20.99
C ASN A 18 -10.08 2.65 19.76
N ASN A 19 -10.43 1.89 18.72
CA ASN A 19 -11.05 2.44 17.52
C ASN A 19 -12.36 3.17 17.84
N PHE A 20 -12.60 4.29 17.15
CA PHE A 20 -13.80 5.12 17.31
C PHE A 20 -14.60 5.15 16.01
N GLU A 21 -15.93 5.01 16.11
CA GLU A 21 -16.84 5.14 14.96
C GLU A 21 -17.96 6.16 15.23
N LEU A 22 -18.12 7.08 14.27
CA LEU A 22 -19.27 7.96 14.13
C LEU A 22 -20.10 7.51 12.92
N SER A 23 -21.34 7.09 13.18
CA SER A 23 -22.22 6.55 12.14
C SER A 23 -23.40 7.45 11.77
N GLY A 24 -23.68 8.47 12.58
CA GLY A 24 -24.66 9.51 12.24
C GLY A 24 -24.18 10.42 11.11
N PRO A 25 -25.10 11.03 10.33
CA PRO A 25 -24.74 12.01 9.33
C PRO A 25 -24.08 13.25 9.96
N MET A 26 -23.17 13.87 9.23
CA MET A 26 -22.41 15.03 9.64
C MET A 26 -22.59 16.16 8.62
N THR A 27 -22.67 17.40 9.10
CA THR A 27 -22.60 18.58 8.23
C THR A 27 -21.38 19.41 8.59
N LEU A 28 -20.46 19.60 7.64
CA LEU A 28 -19.32 20.51 7.74
C LEU A 28 -19.79 21.91 7.32
N SER A 29 -20.00 22.79 8.29
CA SER A 29 -20.39 24.19 7.99
C SER A 29 -19.21 25.06 7.58
N ASN A 30 -17.99 24.64 7.91
CA ASN A 30 -16.73 25.33 7.63
C ASN A 30 -15.61 24.28 7.46
N ALA A 31 -14.36 24.75 7.30
CA ALA A 31 -13.19 23.88 7.32
C ALA A 31 -13.06 23.19 8.69
N VAL A 32 -12.92 21.86 8.67
CA VAL A 32 -12.78 21.02 9.86
C VAL A 32 -11.51 20.19 9.76
N ILE A 33 -10.69 20.23 10.81
CA ILE A 33 -9.57 19.30 10.99
C ILE A 33 -10.03 18.15 11.87
N ILE A 34 -9.79 16.92 11.40
CA ILE A 34 -9.97 15.68 12.14
C ILE A 34 -8.57 15.13 12.45
N THR A 35 -8.17 15.23 13.70
CA THR A 35 -6.87 14.77 14.18
C THR A 35 -7.04 13.46 14.93
N SER A 36 -6.45 12.37 14.42
CA SER A 36 -6.45 11.05 15.09
C SER A 36 -5.10 10.77 15.75
N LEU A 37 -5.10 10.71 17.08
CA LEU A 37 -3.92 10.59 17.94
C LEU A 37 -4.03 9.36 18.88
N GLY A 38 -2.93 8.98 19.54
CA GLY A 38 -2.84 7.74 20.33
C GLY A 38 -2.61 6.52 19.44
N ASP A 39 -3.32 5.42 19.70
CA ASP A 39 -3.21 4.16 18.94
C ASP A 39 -4.50 3.82 18.15
N SER A 40 -5.48 4.72 18.16
CA SER A 40 -6.82 4.47 17.61
C SER A 40 -6.98 4.95 16.16
N SER A 41 -7.63 4.11 15.34
CA SER A 41 -8.19 4.55 14.05
C SER A 41 -9.60 5.12 14.23
N VAL A 42 -9.94 6.12 13.41
CA VAL A 42 -11.27 6.76 13.39
C VAL A 42 -12.02 6.30 12.15
N LYS A 43 -13.29 5.94 12.28
CA LYS A 43 -14.18 5.63 11.16
C LYS A 43 -15.39 6.57 11.17
N LEU A 44 -15.66 7.19 10.02
CA LEU A 44 -16.86 7.98 9.78
C LEU A 44 -17.70 7.24 8.73
N SER A 45 -18.81 6.65 9.18
CA SER A 45 -19.69 5.85 8.33
C SER A 45 -20.98 6.55 7.93
N GLY A 46 -21.35 7.62 8.63
CA GLY A 46 -22.43 8.50 8.18
C GLY A 46 -22.02 9.36 6.99
N ILE A 47 -23.01 9.86 6.26
CA ILE A 47 -22.80 10.82 5.15
C ILE A 47 -22.32 12.14 5.74
N ILE A 48 -21.20 12.64 5.23
CA ILE A 48 -20.66 13.97 5.50
C ILE A 48 -21.07 14.89 4.36
N ALA A 49 -21.73 16.00 4.68
CA ALA A 49 -22.27 16.98 3.73
C ALA A 49 -21.91 18.43 4.12
N GLY A 50 -22.29 19.41 3.30
CA GLY A 50 -22.16 20.84 3.61
C GLY A 50 -21.00 21.54 2.89
N PRO A 51 -20.89 22.87 3.01
CA PRO A 51 -19.92 23.65 2.23
C PRO A 51 -18.46 23.51 2.72
N GLY A 52 -18.25 22.94 3.90
CA GLY A 52 -16.94 22.86 4.55
C GLY A 52 -15.94 21.90 3.89
N SER A 53 -14.66 22.10 4.20
CA SER A 53 -13.56 21.22 3.83
C SER A 53 -13.19 20.28 4.98
N LEU A 54 -12.51 19.18 4.65
CA LEU A 54 -12.04 18.19 5.62
C LEU A 54 -10.52 18.08 5.56
N THR A 55 -9.84 18.25 6.69
CA THR A 55 -8.40 17.96 6.82
C THR A 55 -8.21 16.77 7.73
N LYS A 56 -7.56 15.72 7.23
CA LYS A 56 -7.10 14.59 8.04
C LYS A 56 -5.69 14.89 8.56
N ASP A 57 -5.55 14.90 9.87
CA ASP A 57 -4.28 15.05 10.58
C ASP A 57 -4.07 13.95 11.63
N GLY A 58 -2.89 13.91 12.25
CA GLY A 58 -2.49 12.88 13.21
C GLY A 58 -2.00 11.59 12.52
N THR A 59 -1.24 10.78 13.26
CA THR A 59 -0.48 9.64 12.71
C THR A 59 -1.34 8.44 12.33
N ASN A 60 -2.55 8.31 12.91
CA ASN A 60 -3.40 7.13 12.72
C ASN A 60 -4.31 7.22 11.49
N SER A 61 -5.04 6.13 11.21
CA SER A 61 -5.96 6.08 10.06
C SER A 61 -7.30 6.78 10.32
N LEU A 62 -7.82 7.44 9.30
CA LEU A 62 -9.23 7.85 9.18
C LEU A 62 -9.87 7.07 8.04
N THR A 63 -10.98 6.40 8.30
CA THR A 63 -11.74 5.63 7.31
C THR A 63 -13.06 6.31 7.01
N LEU A 64 -13.32 6.61 5.74
CA LEU A 64 -14.60 7.14 5.26
C LEU A 64 -15.35 6.04 4.51
N THR A 65 -16.55 5.69 4.97
CA THR A 65 -17.42 4.70 4.30
C THR A 65 -18.75 5.27 3.83
N GLY A 66 -19.08 6.52 4.17
CA GLY A 66 -20.27 7.20 3.68
C GLY A 66 -20.10 7.70 2.24
N ALA A 67 -21.21 7.79 1.50
CA ALA A 67 -21.27 8.50 0.22
C ALA A 67 -21.37 10.00 0.48
N ASN A 68 -20.21 10.62 0.66
CA ASN A 68 -20.04 11.98 1.13
C ASN A 68 -20.32 13.00 0.01
N THR A 69 -20.82 14.17 0.41
CA THR A 69 -21.29 15.24 -0.50
C THR A 69 -20.83 16.63 -0.06
N TYR A 70 -19.90 16.74 0.89
CA TYR A 70 -19.35 18.05 1.25
C TYR A 70 -18.60 18.69 0.06
N GLU A 71 -18.69 20.01 -0.05
CA GLU A 71 -18.30 20.76 -1.24
C GLU A 71 -16.86 21.32 -1.16
N GLY A 72 -16.31 21.41 0.05
CA GLY A 72 -14.92 21.77 0.27
C GLY A 72 -13.96 20.64 -0.12
N SER A 73 -12.69 21.00 -0.30
CA SER A 73 -11.63 20.03 -0.60
C SER A 73 -11.33 19.12 0.60
N THR A 74 -10.63 18.02 0.30
CA THR A 74 -10.06 17.12 1.32
C THR A 74 -8.54 17.28 1.34
N THR A 75 -7.96 17.52 2.50
CA THR A 75 -6.49 17.50 2.67
C THR A 75 -6.08 16.35 3.58
N VAL A 76 -5.09 15.56 3.19
CA VAL A 76 -4.47 14.55 4.05
C VAL A 76 -3.10 15.07 4.44
N SER A 77 -3.01 15.63 5.65
CA SER A 77 -1.80 16.26 6.17
C SER A 77 -0.86 15.26 6.85
N ALA A 78 -1.41 14.24 7.50
CA ALA A 78 -0.66 13.18 8.16
C ALA A 78 -1.46 11.87 8.31
N GLY A 79 -0.73 10.78 8.54
CA GLY A 79 -1.30 9.45 8.74
C GLY A 79 -1.92 8.89 7.46
N LYS A 80 -2.99 8.09 7.59
CA LYS A 80 -3.65 7.43 6.45
C LYS A 80 -5.12 7.86 6.32
N LEU A 81 -5.54 8.23 5.12
CA LEU A 81 -6.96 8.31 4.75
C LEU A 81 -7.34 7.07 3.95
N LEU A 82 -8.33 6.32 4.44
CA LEU A 82 -8.92 5.16 3.78
C LEU A 82 -10.30 5.53 3.22
N VAL A 83 -10.43 5.56 1.90
CA VAL A 83 -11.69 5.83 1.21
C VAL A 83 -12.30 4.50 0.81
N ASN A 84 -13.40 4.11 1.47
CA ASN A 84 -14.00 2.77 1.36
C ASN A 84 -15.49 2.80 0.98
N ASN A 85 -15.99 3.91 0.44
CA ASN A 85 -17.32 4.00 -0.14
C ASN A 85 -17.29 3.71 -1.65
N THR A 86 -18.12 2.79 -2.14
CA THR A 86 -18.18 2.38 -3.55
C THR A 86 -19.46 2.85 -4.28
N SER A 87 -20.46 3.37 -3.57
CA SER A 87 -21.76 3.79 -4.13
C SER A 87 -21.82 5.26 -4.57
N GLY A 88 -20.75 6.02 -4.35
CA GLY A 88 -20.63 7.45 -4.63
C GLY A 88 -19.23 7.94 -4.25
N SER A 89 -19.05 9.25 -4.09
CA SER A 89 -17.76 9.78 -3.58
C SER A 89 -17.59 9.38 -2.11
N GLY A 90 -16.50 8.71 -1.76
CA GLY A 90 -16.12 8.50 -0.37
C GLY A 90 -15.44 9.71 0.27
N THR A 91 -15.06 10.71 -0.54
CA THR A 91 -14.71 12.06 -0.10
C THR A 91 -15.80 13.05 -0.55
N GLY A 92 -15.54 14.35 -0.46
CA GLY A 92 -16.45 15.36 -1.01
C GLY A 92 -16.53 15.35 -2.53
N THR A 93 -17.18 16.37 -3.08
CA THR A 93 -17.31 16.58 -4.54
C THR A 93 -16.10 17.30 -5.15
N ASN A 94 -15.19 17.79 -4.32
CA ASN A 94 -14.04 18.61 -4.72
C ASN A 94 -12.72 17.83 -4.57
N SER A 95 -11.61 18.51 -4.83
CA SER A 95 -10.26 17.93 -4.88
C SER A 95 -9.80 17.30 -3.56
N VAL A 96 -8.93 16.30 -3.70
CA VAL A 96 -8.18 15.65 -2.61
C VAL A 96 -6.70 15.94 -2.79
N THR A 97 -6.04 16.44 -1.75
CA THR A 97 -4.59 16.67 -1.74
C THR A 97 -3.95 15.84 -0.64
N VAL A 98 -2.94 15.05 -0.98
CA VAL A 98 -2.17 14.21 -0.04
C VAL A 98 -0.78 14.78 0.10
N LEU A 99 -0.47 15.32 1.28
CA LEU A 99 0.83 15.94 1.55
C LEU A 99 1.93 14.89 1.75
N ALA A 100 3.18 15.31 1.63
CA ALA A 100 4.34 14.48 1.92
C ALA A 100 4.25 13.88 3.34
N GLY A 101 4.51 12.58 3.47
CA GLY A 101 4.40 11.84 4.74
C GLY A 101 2.98 11.35 5.09
N ALA A 102 1.96 11.71 4.31
CA ALA A 102 0.61 11.17 4.43
C ALA A 102 0.32 10.11 3.36
N THR A 103 -0.67 9.25 3.63
CA THR A 103 -1.06 8.16 2.75
C THR A 103 -2.55 8.21 2.41
N LEU A 104 -2.87 8.05 1.13
CA LEU A 104 -4.23 7.80 0.64
C LEU A 104 -4.34 6.33 0.23
N GLY A 105 -5.44 5.68 0.61
CA GLY A 105 -5.74 4.32 0.20
C GLY A 105 -7.22 3.97 0.29
N GLY A 106 -7.52 2.67 0.30
CA GLY A 106 -8.88 2.15 0.38
C GLY A 106 -9.42 1.61 -0.94
N THR A 107 -10.66 1.11 -0.90
CA THR A 107 -11.29 0.38 -2.02
C THR A 107 -12.43 1.14 -2.71
N GLY A 108 -12.63 2.41 -2.35
CA GLY A 108 -13.78 3.21 -2.73
C GLY A 108 -13.61 4.00 -4.03
N THR A 109 -14.46 5.01 -4.17
CA THR A 109 -14.47 5.97 -5.27
C THR A 109 -14.24 7.38 -4.75
N ILE A 110 -13.43 8.17 -5.44
CA ILE A 110 -13.19 9.59 -5.19
C ILE A 110 -13.71 10.36 -6.40
N ALA A 111 -14.67 11.27 -6.18
CA ALA A 111 -15.29 12.02 -7.26
C ALA A 111 -14.33 13.04 -7.89
N GLY A 112 -13.68 13.83 -7.03
CA GLY A 112 -12.84 14.96 -7.40
C GLY A 112 -11.47 14.57 -7.94
N ASN A 113 -10.70 15.59 -8.33
CA ASN A 113 -9.30 15.45 -8.72
C ASN A 113 -8.46 15.07 -7.48
N VAL A 114 -7.40 14.29 -7.69
CA VAL A 114 -6.51 13.82 -6.63
C VAL A 114 -5.08 14.22 -6.96
N ASP A 115 -4.42 14.89 -6.03
CA ASP A 115 -2.99 15.21 -6.08
C ASP A 115 -2.26 14.50 -4.93
N VAL A 116 -1.28 13.67 -5.27
CA VAL A 116 -0.54 12.85 -4.32
C VAL A 116 0.94 13.24 -4.29
N GLY A 117 1.29 14.14 -3.37
CA GLY A 117 2.68 14.43 -2.98
C GLY A 117 3.21 13.47 -1.90
N GLY A 118 2.32 12.78 -1.19
CA GLY A 118 2.63 11.71 -0.23
C GLY A 118 2.65 10.32 -0.85
N THR A 119 1.91 9.40 -0.25
CA THR A 119 1.81 8.01 -0.70
C THR A 119 0.41 7.66 -1.19
N LEU A 120 0.32 7.00 -2.34
CA LEU A 120 -0.86 6.28 -2.80
C LEU A 120 -0.68 4.79 -2.53
N SER A 121 -1.58 4.16 -1.78
CA SER A 121 -1.60 2.74 -1.44
C SER A 121 -3.05 2.24 -1.59
N PRO A 122 -3.49 1.97 -2.84
CA PRO A 122 -4.86 1.58 -3.13
C PRO A 122 -5.20 0.22 -2.49
N GLY A 123 -6.49 -0.02 -2.29
CA GLY A 123 -7.00 -1.30 -1.81
C GLY A 123 -6.94 -1.52 -0.30
N ALA A 124 -7.38 -2.71 0.08
CA ALA A 124 -7.01 -3.38 1.34
C ALA A 124 -5.98 -4.48 1.07
N SER A 125 -5.21 -4.31 -0.03
CA SER A 125 -4.02 -5.05 -0.43
C SER A 125 -4.21 -6.56 -0.69
N PRO A 126 -4.46 -7.01 -1.94
CA PRO A 126 -4.72 -6.19 -3.12
C PRO A 126 -6.18 -5.69 -3.22
N GLY A 127 -6.40 -4.54 -3.85
CA GLY A 127 -7.74 -3.99 -4.07
C GLY A 127 -7.82 -2.87 -5.12
N LYS A 128 -9.04 -2.37 -5.35
CA LYS A 128 -9.30 -1.35 -6.37
C LYS A 128 -9.68 -0.02 -5.72
N LEU A 129 -8.99 1.07 -6.07
CA LEU A 129 -9.42 2.45 -5.79
C LEU A 129 -9.85 3.12 -7.10
N THR A 130 -10.96 3.85 -7.08
CA THR A 130 -11.48 4.56 -8.26
C THR A 130 -11.39 6.07 -8.06
N ILE A 131 -10.94 6.79 -9.09
CA ILE A 131 -10.85 8.24 -9.14
C ILE A 131 -11.53 8.67 -10.43
N THR A 132 -12.68 9.34 -10.33
CA THR A 132 -13.37 9.82 -11.54
C THR A 132 -12.78 11.13 -12.07
N GLY A 133 -12.14 11.92 -11.21
CA GLY A 133 -11.39 13.10 -11.62
C GLY A 133 -10.01 12.76 -12.21
N ASN A 134 -9.18 13.79 -12.31
CA ASN A 134 -7.77 13.65 -12.68
C ASN A 134 -6.96 13.11 -11.50
N LEU A 135 -5.90 12.35 -11.77
CA LEU A 135 -4.91 11.91 -10.79
C LEU A 135 -3.53 12.45 -11.15
N ASN A 136 -2.92 13.20 -10.24
CA ASN A 136 -1.53 13.65 -10.30
C ASN A 136 -0.71 12.93 -9.22
N LEU A 137 0.39 12.28 -9.62
CA LEU A 137 1.30 11.58 -8.73
C LEU A 137 2.66 12.29 -8.75
N SER A 138 3.15 12.70 -7.58
CA SER A 138 4.50 13.25 -7.43
C SER A 138 5.31 12.57 -6.31
N GLY A 139 4.63 11.88 -5.39
CA GLY A 139 5.25 11.11 -4.31
C GLY A 139 5.45 9.63 -4.62
N SER A 140 5.03 8.75 -3.70
CA SER A 140 5.18 7.29 -3.82
C SER A 140 3.85 6.61 -4.16
N SER A 141 3.88 5.63 -5.07
CA SER A 141 2.78 4.71 -5.34
C SER A 141 3.20 3.31 -4.93
N LEU A 142 2.48 2.71 -3.98
CA LEU A 142 2.74 1.38 -3.44
C LEU A 142 1.64 0.44 -3.91
N PHE A 143 2.01 -0.60 -4.64
CA PHE A 143 1.08 -1.57 -5.21
C PHE A 143 1.47 -2.98 -4.77
N GLU A 144 0.47 -3.79 -4.44
CA GLU A 144 0.65 -5.20 -4.11
C GLU A 144 0.11 -6.12 -5.21
N LEU A 145 0.87 -7.18 -5.48
CA LEU A 145 0.47 -8.34 -6.29
C LEU A 145 0.23 -9.52 -5.35
N ASN A 146 -0.77 -10.33 -5.68
CA ASN A 146 -0.97 -11.66 -5.15
C ASN A 146 -1.78 -12.49 -6.15
N ARG A 147 -1.09 -13.27 -6.99
CA ARG A 147 -1.75 -14.04 -8.06
C ARG A 147 -2.73 -15.12 -7.57
N ALA A 148 -2.75 -15.43 -6.28
CA ALA A 148 -3.69 -16.38 -5.70
C ALA A 148 -5.03 -15.74 -5.28
N LEU A 149 -5.12 -14.41 -5.29
CA LEU A 149 -6.31 -13.65 -4.86
C LEU A 149 -7.10 -13.11 -6.05
N SER A 150 -8.35 -12.75 -5.78
CA SER A 150 -9.22 -12.00 -6.68
C SER A 150 -9.73 -10.75 -5.95
N PRO A 151 -9.27 -9.53 -6.31
CA PRO A 151 -8.33 -9.23 -7.40
C PRO A 151 -6.90 -9.71 -7.10
N SER A 152 -6.14 -9.98 -8.17
CA SER A 152 -4.76 -10.47 -8.07
C SER A 152 -3.73 -9.36 -7.87
N ASN A 153 -4.15 -8.11 -7.96
CA ASN A 153 -3.29 -6.95 -7.76
C ASN A 153 -4.09 -5.72 -7.37
N ASP A 154 -3.37 -4.74 -6.85
CA ASP A 154 -3.87 -3.41 -6.68
C ASP A 154 -4.14 -2.72 -8.01
N LEU A 155 -5.27 -2.03 -8.09
CA LEU A 155 -5.69 -1.31 -9.28
C LEU A 155 -6.16 0.09 -8.90
N VAL A 156 -5.64 1.09 -9.61
CA VAL A 156 -6.21 2.44 -9.61
C VAL A 156 -6.94 2.68 -10.92
N VAL A 157 -8.24 2.87 -10.83
CA VAL A 157 -9.07 3.27 -11.98
C VAL A 157 -9.16 4.79 -12.01
N VAL A 158 -8.77 5.39 -13.12
CA VAL A 158 -8.84 6.84 -13.34
C VAL A 158 -9.71 7.11 -14.56
N SER A 159 -10.73 7.97 -14.42
CA SER A 159 -11.58 8.39 -15.54
C SER A 159 -11.16 9.72 -16.16
N GLY A 160 -10.51 10.60 -15.39
CA GLY A 160 -9.85 11.81 -15.91
C GLY A 160 -8.45 11.53 -16.45
N THR A 161 -7.61 12.57 -16.50
CA THR A 161 -6.20 12.42 -16.87
C THR A 161 -5.37 11.80 -15.75
N LEU A 162 -4.34 11.04 -16.11
CA LEU A 162 -3.32 10.53 -15.19
C LEU A 162 -1.96 11.15 -15.52
N SER A 163 -1.41 11.93 -14.60
CA SER A 163 -0.02 12.38 -14.63
C SER A 163 0.77 11.57 -13.62
N ALA A 164 1.64 10.67 -14.10
CA ALA A 164 2.48 9.87 -13.22
C ALA A 164 3.85 10.54 -13.01
N GLY A 165 4.37 10.43 -11.80
CA GLY A 165 5.62 11.02 -11.33
C GLY A 165 6.07 10.37 -10.03
N GLY A 166 7.27 10.71 -9.56
CA GLY A 166 7.82 10.14 -8.33
C GLY A 166 8.18 8.65 -8.48
N THR A 167 7.90 7.84 -7.45
CA THR A 167 8.32 6.44 -7.39
C THR A 167 7.13 5.49 -7.37
N LEU A 168 7.09 4.53 -8.29
CA LEU A 168 6.22 3.35 -8.21
C LEU A 168 7.01 2.19 -7.57
N THR A 169 6.45 1.56 -6.55
CA THR A 169 6.97 0.32 -5.98
C THR A 169 5.88 -0.75 -5.98
N VAL A 170 6.21 -1.90 -6.56
CA VAL A 170 5.32 -3.05 -6.68
C VAL A 170 5.91 -4.19 -5.87
N THR A 171 5.13 -4.76 -4.96
CA THR A 171 5.54 -5.89 -4.13
C THR A 171 4.71 -7.13 -4.45
N ASN A 172 5.30 -8.32 -4.39
CA ASN A 172 4.54 -9.57 -4.46
C ASN A 172 4.28 -10.09 -3.04
N SER A 173 3.09 -9.82 -2.52
CA SER A 173 2.65 -10.28 -1.19
C SER A 173 2.26 -11.77 -1.18
N GLY A 174 2.07 -12.37 -2.36
CA GLY A 174 1.72 -13.78 -2.49
C GLY A 174 2.91 -14.72 -2.29
N THR A 175 2.65 -15.88 -1.69
CA THR A 175 3.61 -16.98 -1.57
C THR A 175 3.89 -17.67 -2.90
N ASN A 176 2.97 -17.52 -3.86
CA ASN A 176 3.09 -18.13 -5.18
C ASN A 176 4.11 -17.38 -6.03
N ILE A 177 4.86 -18.14 -6.81
CA ILE A 177 5.78 -17.60 -7.82
C ILE A 177 4.95 -17.04 -8.98
N LEU A 178 5.31 -15.86 -9.46
CA LEU A 178 4.75 -15.34 -10.71
C LEU A 178 5.35 -16.09 -11.91
N VAL A 179 4.56 -16.41 -12.92
CA VAL A 179 5.02 -17.15 -14.10
C VAL A 179 4.93 -16.29 -15.36
N ALA A 180 5.67 -16.69 -16.39
CA ALA A 180 5.60 -16.05 -17.70
C ALA A 180 4.15 -15.93 -18.19
N GLY A 181 3.76 -14.73 -18.60
CA GLY A 181 2.41 -14.41 -19.03
C GLY A 181 1.49 -13.88 -17.93
N ASP A 182 1.86 -13.96 -16.64
CA ASP A 182 1.13 -13.26 -15.59
C ASP A 182 1.15 -11.74 -15.87
N SER A 183 -0.03 -11.16 -16.03
CA SER A 183 -0.22 -9.74 -16.37
C SER A 183 -1.04 -9.05 -15.28
N PHE A 184 -0.56 -7.92 -14.79
CA PHE A 184 -1.19 -7.12 -13.74
C PHE A 184 -1.46 -5.72 -14.25
N THR A 185 -2.72 -5.28 -14.14
CA THR A 185 -3.12 -3.93 -14.53
C THR A 185 -3.12 -3.04 -13.29
N LEU A 186 -2.12 -2.18 -13.16
CA LEU A 186 -1.95 -1.30 -12.00
C LEU A 186 -2.75 -0.01 -12.16
N PHE A 187 -2.78 0.52 -13.38
CA PHE A 187 -3.57 1.68 -13.73
C PHE A 187 -4.54 1.31 -14.86
N SER A 188 -5.77 1.84 -14.83
CA SER A 188 -6.76 1.57 -15.89
C SER A 188 -6.44 2.20 -17.24
N GLN A 189 -5.37 2.99 -17.31
CA GLN A 189 -4.94 3.73 -18.49
C GLN A 189 -3.41 3.91 -18.47
N PRO A 190 -2.80 4.39 -19.56
CA PRO A 190 -1.37 4.68 -19.62
C PRO A 190 -0.89 5.55 -18.44
N ALA A 191 0.17 5.10 -17.77
CA ALA A 191 0.83 5.77 -16.66
C ALA A 191 2.30 6.00 -17.04
N SER A 192 2.59 7.15 -17.63
CA SER A 192 3.95 7.55 -18.03
C SER A 192 4.47 8.70 -17.16
N GLY A 193 5.76 8.70 -16.83
CA GLY A 193 6.41 9.79 -16.12
C GLY A 193 6.97 9.46 -14.72
N PHE A 194 6.79 8.24 -14.22
CA PHE A 194 7.49 7.80 -12.99
C PHE A 194 9.01 7.99 -13.14
N THR A 195 9.64 8.59 -12.13
CA THR A 195 11.09 8.76 -12.05
C THR A 195 11.78 7.45 -11.71
N THR A 196 11.11 6.60 -10.92
CA THR A 196 11.63 5.30 -10.51
C THR A 196 10.50 4.27 -10.48
N VAL A 197 10.77 3.08 -11.01
CA VAL A 197 9.86 1.94 -11.00
C VAL A 197 10.59 0.74 -10.38
N ASN A 198 10.14 0.33 -9.20
CA ASN A 198 10.68 -0.81 -8.46
C ASN A 198 9.71 -1.98 -8.58
N LEU A 199 10.02 -2.93 -9.47
CA LEU A 199 9.23 -4.17 -9.63
C LEU A 199 9.83 -5.30 -8.78
N PRO A 200 9.04 -6.35 -8.44
CA PRO A 200 9.57 -7.50 -7.72
C PRO A 200 10.80 -8.10 -8.42
N VAL A 201 11.83 -8.38 -7.63
CA VAL A 201 13.11 -8.92 -8.11
C VAL A 201 12.98 -10.38 -8.53
N GLY A 202 13.95 -10.86 -9.33
CA GLY A 202 13.96 -12.25 -9.82
C GLY A 202 13.12 -12.49 -11.07
N TYR A 203 12.55 -11.44 -11.65
CA TYR A 203 11.73 -11.52 -12.85
C TYR A 203 12.26 -10.59 -13.93
N THR A 204 12.16 -11.04 -15.18
CA THR A 204 12.19 -10.13 -16.33
C THR A 204 10.77 -9.64 -16.54
N TRP A 205 10.60 -8.32 -16.52
CA TRP A 205 9.31 -7.68 -16.71
C TRP A 205 9.22 -7.04 -18.09
N ASN A 206 8.07 -7.20 -18.73
CA ASN A 206 7.63 -6.33 -19.80
C ASN A 206 6.86 -5.18 -19.15
N ASP A 207 7.54 -4.05 -18.97
CA ASP A 207 6.94 -2.82 -18.45
C ASP A 207 6.14 -2.14 -19.58
N GLN A 208 4.82 -2.13 -19.42
CA GLN A 208 3.88 -1.51 -20.34
C GLN A 208 3.07 -0.40 -19.65
N LEU A 209 3.60 0.19 -18.57
CA LEU A 209 2.92 1.23 -17.81
C LEU A 209 2.59 2.43 -18.71
N ALA A 210 3.58 2.94 -19.45
CA ALA A 210 3.40 4.07 -20.36
C ALA A 210 2.49 3.78 -21.56
N ALA A 211 2.25 2.52 -21.90
CA ALA A 211 1.39 2.13 -23.01
C ALA A 211 -0.03 1.75 -22.58
N SER A 212 -0.20 1.23 -21.37
CA SER A 212 -1.46 0.60 -20.94
C SER A 212 -1.71 0.55 -19.43
N GLY A 213 -0.76 0.98 -18.60
CA GLY A 213 -0.86 0.86 -17.14
C GLY A 213 -0.59 -0.56 -16.62
N LYS A 214 -0.01 -1.44 -17.43
CA LYS A 214 0.22 -2.86 -17.11
C LYS A 214 1.69 -3.21 -16.95
N ILE A 215 1.93 -4.26 -16.19
CA ILE A 215 3.21 -5.00 -16.16
C ILE A 215 2.92 -6.47 -16.44
N THR A 216 3.80 -7.13 -17.20
CA THR A 216 3.69 -8.55 -17.51
C THR A 216 4.99 -9.27 -17.20
N VAL A 217 4.92 -10.42 -16.54
CA VAL A 217 6.08 -11.28 -16.33
C VAL A 217 6.48 -11.94 -17.64
N VAL A 218 7.72 -11.73 -18.07
CA VAL A 218 8.27 -12.40 -19.26
C VAL A 218 8.89 -13.73 -18.89
N ALA A 219 9.69 -13.73 -17.82
CA ALA A 219 10.38 -14.92 -17.35
C ALA A 219 10.83 -14.75 -15.89
N THR A 220 11.17 -15.87 -15.25
CA THR A 220 11.96 -15.89 -14.01
C THR A 220 13.44 -15.84 -14.36
N THR A 221 14.27 -15.21 -13.52
CA THR A 221 15.70 -14.98 -13.80
C THR A 221 16.63 -15.71 -12.85
N TRP A 222 16.11 -16.33 -11.79
CA TRP A 222 16.95 -17.01 -10.82
C TRP A 222 17.43 -18.39 -11.31
N PRO A 223 18.65 -18.81 -10.93
CA PRO A 223 19.12 -20.16 -11.20
C PRO A 223 18.31 -21.20 -10.43
N THR A 224 18.19 -22.40 -10.99
CA THR A 224 17.59 -23.57 -10.34
C THR A 224 18.63 -24.47 -9.64
N THR A 225 19.91 -24.26 -9.93
CA THR A 225 21.01 -25.00 -9.29
C THR A 225 21.27 -24.47 -7.88
N PRO A 226 21.53 -25.34 -6.88
CA PRO A 226 21.94 -24.90 -5.55
C PRO A 226 23.20 -24.02 -5.59
N THR A 227 23.34 -23.17 -4.58
CA THR A 227 24.53 -22.33 -4.37
C THR A 227 24.98 -22.41 -2.92
N ASN A 228 26.20 -21.93 -2.67
CA ASN A 228 26.72 -21.82 -1.32
C ASN A 228 26.13 -20.57 -0.64
N VAL A 229 25.76 -20.74 0.62
CA VAL A 229 25.45 -19.65 1.54
C VAL A 229 26.74 -19.26 2.25
N SER A 230 27.05 -17.97 2.29
CA SER A 230 28.14 -17.42 3.11
C SER A 230 27.61 -16.91 4.44
N ALA A 231 28.41 -17.06 5.49
CA ALA A 231 28.13 -16.58 6.83
C ALA A 231 29.33 -15.78 7.34
N SER A 232 29.08 -14.62 7.95
CA SER A 232 30.10 -13.81 8.62
C SER A 232 29.55 -13.29 9.94
N ALA A 233 30.38 -13.29 10.99
CA ALA A 233 29.99 -12.79 12.29
C ALA A 233 30.91 -11.64 12.72
N SER A 234 30.33 -10.50 13.11
CA SER A 234 31.06 -9.33 13.59
C SER A 234 30.19 -8.52 14.54
N GLY A 235 30.78 -8.02 15.64
CA GLY A 235 30.10 -7.10 16.57
C GLY A 235 28.80 -7.66 17.19
N GLY A 236 28.71 -8.98 17.37
CA GLY A 236 27.49 -9.63 17.87
C GLY A 236 26.38 -9.79 16.81
N SER A 237 26.69 -9.59 15.53
CA SER A 237 25.76 -9.83 14.41
C SER A 237 26.27 -10.95 13.51
N LEU A 238 25.39 -11.87 13.10
CA LEU A 238 25.61 -12.89 12.09
C LEU A 238 24.94 -12.44 10.80
N THR A 239 25.71 -12.20 9.76
CA THR A 239 25.21 -11.94 8.41
C THR A 239 25.31 -13.19 7.58
N ILE A 240 24.16 -13.65 7.07
CA ILE A 240 24.02 -14.74 6.11
C ILE A 240 23.76 -14.11 4.74
N SER A 241 24.49 -14.53 3.70
CA SER A 241 24.37 -13.98 2.35
C SER A 241 24.50 -15.02 1.25
N TRP A 242 24.02 -14.67 0.06
CA TRP A 242 24.00 -15.51 -1.14
C TRP A 242 24.05 -14.67 -2.41
N PRO A 243 24.30 -15.27 -3.59
CA PRO A 243 24.35 -14.53 -4.84
C PRO A 243 23.05 -13.79 -5.15
N ALA A 244 23.16 -12.53 -5.60
CA ALA A 244 22.02 -11.64 -5.80
C ALA A 244 21.01 -12.16 -6.85
N ASN A 245 21.46 -12.94 -7.82
CA ASN A 245 20.61 -13.53 -8.84
C ASN A 245 19.68 -14.64 -8.31
N TYR A 246 19.75 -15.03 -7.04
CA TYR A 246 18.82 -15.98 -6.42
C TYR A 246 17.60 -15.29 -5.79
N ALA A 247 17.57 -13.96 -5.71
CA ALA A 247 16.42 -13.22 -5.19
C ALA A 247 15.15 -13.45 -6.05
N GLY A 248 13.98 -13.44 -5.41
CA GLY A 248 12.66 -13.68 -6.00
C GLY A 248 12.22 -15.15 -6.03
N GLY A 249 13.17 -16.05 -6.28
CA GLY A 249 12.93 -17.49 -6.45
C GLY A 249 13.38 -18.38 -5.30
N TRP A 250 14.25 -17.88 -4.44
CA TRP A 250 14.77 -18.61 -3.29
C TRP A 250 14.40 -17.91 -2.00
N VAL A 251 14.23 -18.70 -0.94
CA VAL A 251 14.00 -18.18 0.41
C VAL A 251 15.02 -18.75 1.36
N LEU A 252 15.48 -17.93 2.31
CA LEU A 252 16.26 -18.41 3.43
C LEU A 252 15.30 -19.07 4.41
N GLU A 253 15.59 -20.30 4.80
CA GLU A 253 14.87 -21.00 5.86
C GLU A 253 15.78 -21.25 7.05
N THR A 254 15.19 -21.28 8.24
CA THR A 254 15.87 -21.62 9.48
C THR A 254 15.21 -22.82 10.15
N SER A 255 16.01 -23.62 10.87
CA SER A 255 15.51 -24.75 11.66
C SER A 255 16.35 -24.95 12.92
N PRO A 256 15.74 -25.25 14.08
CA PRO A 256 16.50 -25.57 15.30
C PRO A 256 17.05 -27.02 15.30
N ASN A 257 16.56 -27.89 14.41
CA ASN A 257 16.75 -29.33 14.53
C ASN A 257 16.82 -30.09 13.19
N LEU A 258 17.00 -29.37 12.07
CA LEU A 258 17.05 -29.90 10.70
C LEU A 258 15.75 -30.53 10.16
N THR A 259 14.67 -30.63 10.94
CA THR A 259 13.41 -31.27 10.50
C THR A 259 12.24 -30.29 10.38
N ASN A 260 12.26 -29.17 11.09
CA ASN A 260 11.20 -28.15 11.05
C ASN A 260 11.74 -26.86 10.46
N TRP A 261 11.60 -26.67 9.16
CA TRP A 261 12.11 -25.49 8.44
C TRP A 261 11.03 -24.42 8.32
N THR A 262 11.37 -23.20 8.69
CA THR A 262 10.50 -22.02 8.56
C THR A 262 11.20 -20.94 7.75
N THR A 263 10.46 -20.28 6.86
CA THR A 263 10.97 -19.14 6.09
C THR A 263 11.39 -18.01 7.01
N VAL A 264 12.57 -17.44 6.77
CA VAL A 264 13.00 -16.18 7.37
C VAL A 264 12.24 -15.05 6.67
N PRO A 265 11.45 -14.24 7.40
CA PRO A 265 10.67 -13.15 6.81
C PRO A 265 11.52 -12.17 6.00
N GLY A 266 11.01 -11.72 4.85
CA GLY A 266 11.70 -10.78 3.95
C GLY A 266 12.84 -11.38 3.12
N SER A 267 13.25 -12.64 3.37
CA SER A 267 14.39 -13.26 2.68
C SER A 267 14.23 -13.46 1.17
N ARG A 268 13.01 -13.39 0.65
CA ARG A 268 12.74 -13.62 -0.77
C ARG A 268 13.35 -12.54 -1.65
N ASP A 269 13.29 -11.29 -1.23
CA ASP A 269 13.61 -10.13 -2.08
C ASP A 269 15.01 -9.58 -1.83
N VAL A 270 15.79 -10.24 -0.98
CA VAL A 270 17.15 -9.84 -0.61
C VAL A 270 18.16 -10.92 -0.95
N SER A 271 19.43 -10.57 -0.84
CA SER A 271 20.56 -11.49 -0.99
C SER A 271 21.39 -11.63 0.28
N SER A 272 20.96 -10.99 1.36
CA SER A 272 21.59 -11.10 2.68
C SER A 272 20.63 -10.74 3.81
N ILE A 273 20.79 -11.37 4.97
CA ILE A 273 20.07 -11.08 6.21
C ILE A 273 21.06 -11.08 7.37
N SER A 274 20.89 -10.13 8.29
CA SER A 274 21.67 -10.06 9.52
C SER A 274 20.82 -10.35 10.74
N PHE A 275 21.37 -11.07 11.70
CA PHE A 275 20.73 -11.47 12.95
C PHE A 275 21.62 -11.09 14.14
N ASN A 276 21.04 -10.65 15.25
CA ASN A 276 21.80 -10.50 16.49
C ASN A 276 22.13 -11.91 17.05
N ILE A 277 23.37 -12.11 17.45
CA ILE A 277 23.87 -13.35 18.05
C ILE A 277 23.85 -13.20 19.57
N GLY A 278 23.21 -14.15 20.24
CA GLY A 278 23.23 -14.31 21.70
C GLY A 278 23.48 -15.78 22.07
N PRO A 279 23.42 -16.16 23.37
CA PRO A 279 23.63 -17.54 23.82
C PRO A 279 22.50 -18.52 23.45
N ALA A 280 21.62 -18.11 22.52
CA ALA A 280 20.46 -18.84 22.03
C ALA A 280 20.88 -20.13 21.27
N PRO A 281 19.98 -21.12 21.12
CA PRO A 281 20.35 -22.43 20.58
C PRO A 281 20.89 -22.36 19.14
N ALA A 282 21.71 -23.35 18.78
CA ALA A 282 22.22 -23.50 17.43
C ALA A 282 21.06 -23.57 16.42
N ALA A 283 21.08 -22.68 15.42
CA ALA A 283 20.14 -22.69 14.31
C ALA A 283 20.85 -23.13 13.03
N PHE A 284 20.16 -23.91 12.22
CA PHE A 284 20.59 -24.28 10.88
C PHE A 284 19.91 -23.37 9.87
N TYR A 285 20.61 -23.08 8.78
CA TYR A 285 20.11 -22.25 7.69
C TYR A 285 20.28 -22.96 6.36
N ARG A 286 19.32 -22.77 5.44
CA ARG A 286 19.42 -23.23 4.06
C ARG A 286 18.72 -22.26 3.13
N LEU A 287 19.15 -22.22 1.87
CA LEU A 287 18.36 -21.67 0.79
C LEU A 287 17.46 -22.77 0.22
N ARG A 288 16.16 -22.49 0.09
CA ARG A 288 15.21 -23.35 -0.59
C ARG A 288 14.69 -22.68 -1.85
N LEU A 289 14.74 -23.39 -2.97
CA LEU A 289 14.10 -22.99 -4.21
C LEU A 289 12.59 -23.07 -4.02
N LEU A 290 11.88 -22.00 -4.35
CA LEU A 290 10.45 -22.06 -4.53
C LEU A 290 10.20 -22.84 -5.83
N THR A 291 9.50 -23.96 -5.72
CA THR A 291 9.11 -24.75 -6.90
C THR A 291 7.97 -24.02 -7.62
N GLN A 292 8.06 -23.97 -8.95
CA GLN A 292 7.01 -23.44 -9.84
C GLN A 292 5.70 -24.22 -9.68
#